data_AF-A0A927FXU2-F1
#
_entry.id   AF-A0A927FXU2-F1
#
_cell.length_a   1.000
_cell.length_b   1.000
_cell.length_c   1.000
_cell.angle_alpha   90.00
_cell.angle_beta   90.00
_cell.angle_gamma   90.00
#
_symmetry.space_group_name_H-M   'P 1'
#
loop_
_entity.id
_entity.type
_entity.pdbx_description
1 polymer ?
#
loop_
_entity_poly.entity_id
_entity_poly.type
_entity_poly.pdbx_seq_one_letter_code
_entity_poly.pdbx_strand_id
1 'polypeptide(L)' 'MKSIEIENKLTELKMEYIRTQGDIERLESLGHPIDKQEQKLQELEREIKYQRSLL' A
#
# COMPACT_ATOMS: atom_id res chain seq x y z
N MET A 1 7.88 -21.37 8.55
CA MET A 1 7.87 -20.10 9.30
C MET A 1 8.06 -18.91 8.37
N LYS A 2 9.18 -18.79 7.62
CA LYS A 2 9.45 -17.65 6.71
C LYS A 2 8.32 -17.30 5.73
N SER A 3 7.65 -18.29 5.12
CA SER A 3 6.50 -18.05 4.21
C SER A 3 5.31 -17.38 4.91
N ILE A 4 5.00 -17.79 6.15
CA ILE A 4 3.88 -17.26 6.93
C ILE A 4 4.15 -15.79 7.31
N GLU A 5 5.39 -15.45 7.66
CA GLU A 5 5.78 -14.07 7.94
C GLU A 5 5.64 -13.18 6.70
N ILE A 6 6.04 -13.68 5.52
CA ILE A 6 5.89 -12.94 4.25
C ILE A 6 4.40 -12.78 3.88
N GLU A 7 3.58 -13.81 4.06
CA GLU A 7 2.13 -13.75 3.81
C GLU A 7 1.42 -12.77 4.76
N ASN A 8 1.78 -12.78 6.04
CA ASN A 8 1.28 -11.81 7.01
C ASN A 8 1.68 -10.39 6.62
N LYS A 9 2.95 -10.18 6.25
CA LYS A 9 3.44 -8.87 5.81
C LYS A 9 2.73 -8.39 4.54
N LEU A 10 2.52 -9.27 3.58
CA LEU A 10 1.74 -8.96 2.37
C LEU A 10 0.30 -8.58 2.69
N THR A 11 -0.31 -9.23 3.68
CA THR A 11 -1.67 -8.91 4.12
C THR A 11 -1.72 -7.50 4.72
N GLU A 12 -0.79 -7.15 5.60
CA GLU A 12 -0.66 -5.80 6.15
C GLU A 12 -0.47 -4.73 5.06
N LEU A 13 0.47 -4.97 4.14
CA LEU A 13 0.77 -4.03 3.06
C LEU A 13 -0.43 -3.82 2.14
N LYS A 14 -1.20 -4.87 1.82
CA LYS A 14 -2.42 -4.76 1.02
C LYS A 14 -3.53 -3.99 1.75
N MET A 15 -3.71 -4.21 3.05
CA MET A 15 -4.67 -3.44 3.83
C MET A 15 -4.32 -1.94 3.84
N GLU A 16 -3.04 -1.63 3.98
CA GLU A 16 -2.56 -0.24 3.95
C GLU A 16 -2.67 0.39 2.56
N TYR A 17 -2.46 -0.39 1.50
CA TYR A 17 -2.69 0.02 0.12
C TYR A 17 -4.15 0.45 -0.09
N ILE A 18 -5.11 -0.40 0.28
CA ILE A 18 -6.55 -0.10 0.16
C ILE A 18 -6.92 1.15 0.97
N ARG A 19 -6.41 1.27 2.20
CA ARG A 19 -6.66 2.46 3.03
C ARG A 19 -6.13 3.73 2.36
N THR A 20 -4.92 3.68 1.84
CA THR A 20 -4.27 4.82 1.16
C THR A 20 -5.06 5.25 -0.08
N GLN A 21 -5.59 4.30 -0.86
CA GLN A 21 -6.48 4.62 -2.00
C GLN A 21 -7.76 5.33 -1.54
N GLY A 22 -8.42 4.85 -0.48
CA GLY A 22 -9.61 5.52 0.05
C GLY A 22 -9.32 6.92 0.61
N ASP A 23 -8.12 7.15 1.16
CA ASP A 23 -7.68 8.48 1.59
C ASP A 23 -7.40 9.40 0.39
N ILE A 24 -6.86 8.88 -0.72
CA ILE A 24 -6.70 9.63 -1.98
C ILE A 24 -8.07 10.06 -2.49
N GLU A 25 -9.01 9.14 -2.67
CA GLU A 25 -10.36 9.43 -3.17
C GLU A 25 -11.05 10.51 -2.31
N ARG A 26 -10.89 10.42 -0.98
CA ARG A 26 -11.42 11.43 -0.05
C ARG A 26 -10.76 12.79 -0.28
N LEU A 27 -9.44 12.85 -0.35
CA LEU A 27 -8.71 14.11 -0.54
C LEU A 27 -9.02 14.76 -1.89
N GLU A 28 -9.09 13.97 -2.96
CA GLU A 28 -9.53 14.43 -4.29
C GLU A 28 -10.94 15.02 -4.23
N SER A 29 -11.88 14.36 -3.55
CA SER A 29 -13.26 14.85 -3.42
C SER A 29 -13.38 16.20 -2.69
N LEU A 30 -12.39 16.50 -1.83
CA LEU A 30 -12.30 17.75 -1.08
C LEU A 30 -11.43 18.82 -1.80
N GLY A 31 -10.87 18.49 -2.97
CA GLY A 31 -9.96 19.37 -3.71
C GLY A 31 -8.60 19.56 -3.02
N HIS A 32 -8.20 18.63 -2.16
CA HIS A 32 -6.89 18.64 -1.50
C HIS A 32 -5.82 17.97 -2.37
N PRO A 33 -4.55 18.42 -2.29
CA PRO A 33 -3.45 17.77 -2.99
C PRO A 33 -3.22 16.35 -2.46
N ILE A 34 -2.86 15.44 -3.37
CA ILE A 34 -2.70 14.00 -3.08
C ILE A 34 -1.27 13.49 -3.28
N ASP A 35 -0.31 14.35 -3.67
CA ASP A 35 1.04 13.92 -4.09
C ASP A 35 1.73 13.03 -3.03
N LYS A 36 1.52 13.34 -1.75
CA LYS A 36 2.08 12.56 -0.64
C LYS A 36 1.47 11.16 -0.54
N GLN A 37 0.15 11.07 -0.73
CA GLN A 37 -0.57 9.80 -0.68
C GLN A 37 -0.27 8.96 -1.92
N GLU A 38 -0.12 9.58 -3.09
CA GLU A 38 0.34 8.89 -4.31
C GLU A 38 1.76 8.35 -4.15
N GLN A 39 2.69 9.14 -3.60
CA GLN A 39 4.04 8.66 -3.32
C GLN A 39 4.02 7.46 -2.37
N LYS A 40 3.24 7.54 -1.29
CA LYS A 40 3.06 6.43 -0.35
C LYS A 40 2.47 5.20 -1.04
N LEU A 41 1.50 5.38 -1.93
CA LEU A 41 0.89 4.30 -2.69
C LEU A 41 1.93 3.57 -3.57
N GLN A 42 2.78 4.32 -4.27
CA GLN A 42 3.87 3.78 -5.08
C GLN A 42 4.91 3.02 -4.23
N GLU A 43 5.22 3.52 -3.04
CA GLU A 43 6.10 2.83 -2.09
C GLU A 43 5.50 1.48 -1.64
N LEU A 44 4.20 1.45 -1.32
CA LEU A 44 3.48 0.23 -0.98
C LEU A 44 3.47 -0.78 -2.14
N GLU A 45 3.28 -0.33 -3.39
CA GLU A 45 3.32 -1.20 -4.57
C GLU A 45 4.70 -1.85 -4.76
N ARG A 46 5.76 -1.05 -4.61
CA ARG A 46 7.15 -1.55 -4.69
C ARG A 46 7.40 -2.60 -3.62
N GLU A 47 6.99 -2.33 -2.39
CA GLU A 47 7.19 -3.25 -1.27
C GLU A 47 6.36 -4.54 -1.43
N ILE A 48 5.10 -4.45 -1.84
CA ILE A 48 4.26 -5.62 -2.14
C ILE A 48 4.91 -6.48 -3.23
N LYS A 49 5.41 -5.85 -4.30
CA LYS A 49 6.09 -6.56 -5.40
C LYS A 49 7.36 -7.26 -4.90
N TYR A 50 8.14 -6.58 -4.05
CA TYR A 50 9.34 -7.15 -3.45
C TYR A 50 8.99 -8.36 -2.57
N GLN A 51 8.05 -8.24 -1.64
CA GLN A 51 7.64 -9.34 -0.77
C GLN A 51 7.09 -10.53 -1.56
N ARG A 52 6.33 -10.30 -2.64
CA ARG A 52 5.87 -11.36 -3.56
C ARG A 52 7.00 -12.10 -4.26
N SER A 53 8.13 -11.45 -4.52
CA SER A 53 9.28 -12.10 -5.14
C SER A 53 10.09 -12.99 -4.18
N LEU A 54 9.82 -12.87 -2.88
CA LEU A 54 10.46 -13.66 -1.82
C LEU A 54 9.65 -14.90 -1.41
N LEU A 55 8.40 -15.02 -1.88
CA LEU A 55 7.56 -16.21 -1.76
C LEU A 55 7.97 -17.27 -2.78
#